data_AF-A0A401USS5-F1
#
_entry.id   AF-A0A401USS5-F1
#
_cell.length_a   1.000
_cell.length_b   1.000
_cell.length_c   1.000
_cell.angle_alpha   90.00
_cell.angle_beta   90.00
_cell.angle_gamma   90.00
#
_symmetry.space_group_name_H-M   'P 1'
#
loop_
_entity.id
_entity.type
_entity.pdbx_description
1 polymer ?
#
loop_
_entity_poly.entity_id
_entity_poly.type
_entity_poly.pdbx_seq_one_letter_code
_entity_poly.pdbx_strand_id
1 'polypeptide(L)' 'MFDIQYEPAGYNIGINIGAHAGQTIEHLHVHLIPRYVGDVTEPRGGVRNLKEALLEYDG' A
#
# COMPACT_ATOMS: atom_id res chain seq x y z
N MET A 1 0.48 -0.09 -21.48
CA MET A 1 1.14 0.55 -20.31
C MET A 1 0.11 0.56 -19.18
N PHE A 2 0.50 0.20 -17.96
CA PHE A 2 -0.44 0.09 -16.82
C PHE A 2 -1.23 1.39 -16.60
N ASP A 3 -0.55 2.54 -16.71
CA ASP A 3 -1.15 3.88 -16.60
C ASP A 3 -2.19 4.17 -17.68
N ILE A 4 -2.05 3.60 -18.88
CA ILE A 4 -2.98 3.80 -19.99
C ILE A 4 -4.22 2.91 -19.83
N GLN A 5 -4.05 1.71 -19.29
CA GLN A 5 -5.16 0.76 -19.16
C GLN A 5 -6.03 1.05 -17.94
N TYR A 6 -5.41 1.48 -16.84
CA TYR A 6 -6.07 1.60 -15.55
C TYR A 6 -6.18 3.03 -15.03
N GLU A 7 -5.57 4.01 -15.70
CA GLU A 7 -5.68 5.45 -15.44
C GLU A 7 -5.73 5.84 -13.94
N PRO A 8 -4.77 5.39 -13.11
CA PRO A 8 -4.77 5.78 -11.71
C PRO A 8 -4.46 7.27 -11.55
N ALA A 9 -5.11 7.91 -10.59
CA ALA A 9 -4.91 9.31 -10.25
C ALA A 9 -3.59 9.54 -9.47
N GLY A 10 -2.98 8.47 -8.96
CA GLY A 10 -1.69 8.51 -8.27
C GLY A 10 -1.26 7.13 -7.78
N TYR A 11 -0.16 7.09 -7.03
CA TYR A 11 0.40 5.85 -6.50
C TYR A 11 0.88 6.03 -5.07
N ASN A 12 0.74 4.98 -4.27
CA ASN A 12 1.54 4.80 -3.06
C ASN A 12 2.57 3.68 -3.28
N ILE A 13 3.80 3.94 -2.85
CA ILE A 13 4.92 3.01 -2.94
C ILE A 13 5.44 2.78 -1.52
N GLY A 14 5.62 1.52 -1.11
CA GLY A 14 6.04 1.16 0.24
C GLY A 14 6.95 -0.07 0.26
N ILE A 15 7.81 -0.14 1.28
CA ILE A 15 8.72 -1.25 1.54
C ILE A 15 8.72 -1.51 3.05
N ASN A 16 8.54 -2.77 3.45
CA ASN A 16 8.69 -3.21 4.83
C ASN A 16 10.02 -3.95 4.99
N ILE A 17 10.84 -3.54 5.97
CA ILE A 17 12.16 -4.14 6.23
C ILE A 17 12.21 -4.65 7.67
N GLY A 18 12.25 -5.98 7.83
CA GLY A 18 12.21 -6.67 9.10
C GLY A 18 10.80 -6.96 9.62
N ALA A 19 10.69 -7.96 10.51
CA ALA A 19 9.41 -8.43 11.04
C ALA A 19 8.59 -7.31 11.74
N HIS A 20 9.24 -6.47 12.55
CA HIS A 20 8.56 -5.35 13.25
C HIS A 20 8.08 -4.24 12.31
N ALA A 21 8.59 -4.18 11.07
CA ALA A 21 8.05 -3.30 10.03
C ALA A 21 6.89 -3.95 9.26
N GLY A 22 6.48 -5.17 9.61
CA GLY A 22 5.44 -5.92 8.92
C GLY A 22 5.92 -6.67 7.68
N GLN A 23 7.21 -7.01 7.58
CA GLN A 23 7.71 -7.88 6.51
C GLN A 23 7.29 -9.32 6.76
N THR A 24 6.51 -9.90 5.85
CA THR A 24 6.04 -11.30 5.95
C THR A 24 6.81 -12.27 5.04
N ILE A 25 7.44 -11.76 3.99
CA ILE A 25 8.28 -12.54 3.06
C ILE A 25 9.71 -12.02 3.19
N GLU A 26 10.65 -12.89 3.53
CA GLU A 26 12.09 -12.59 3.68
C GLU A 26 12.81 -12.43 2.33
N HIS A 27 12.17 -11.68 1.43
CA HIS A 27 12.71 -11.21 0.16
C HIS A 27 12.28 -9.75 0.02
N LEU A 28 13.20 -8.86 -0.34
CA LEU A 28 12.87 -7.47 -0.65
C LEU A 28 11.75 -7.40 -1.70
N HIS A 29 10.59 -6.87 -1.31
CA HIS A 29 9.50 -6.61 -2.24
C HIS A 29 9.01 -5.17 -2.07
N VAL A 30 8.52 -4.60 -3.17
CA VAL A 30 7.98 -3.25 -3.22
C VAL A 30 6.48 -3.35 -3.42
N HIS A 31 5.71 -2.72 -2.53
CA HIS A 31 4.28 -2.55 -2.74
C HIS A 31 4.07 -1.35 -3.68
N LEU A 32 3.42 -1.60 -4.82
CA LEU A 32 2.91 -0.56 -5.71
C LEU A 32 1.39 -0.58 -5.64
N ILE A 33 0.79 0.51 -5.16
CA ILE A 33 -0.64 0.59 -4.88
C ILE A 33 -1.21 1.75 -5.72
N PRO A 34 -1.92 1.45 -6.81
CA PRO A 34 -2.64 2.46 -7.59
C PRO A 34 -3.69 3.16 -6.71
N ARG A 35 -3.83 4.47 -6.88
CA ARG A 35 -4.79 5.31 -6.15
C ARG A 35 -5.77 5.97 -7.11
N TYR A 36 -7.02 6.05 -6.67
CA TYR A 36 -8.14 6.61 -7.43
C TYR A 36 -8.83 7.71 -6.63
N VAL A 37 -9.48 8.64 -7.32
CA VAL A 37 -10.25 9.70 -6.64
C VAL A 37 -11.37 9.04 -5.83
N GLY A 38 -11.34 9.25 -4.51
CA GLY A 38 -12.37 8.74 -3.59
C GLY A 38 -12.19 7.29 -3.11
N ASP A 39 -11.09 6.62 -3.43
CA ASP A 39 -10.81 5.26 -2.93
C ASP A 39 -10.54 5.19 -1.42
N VAL A 40 -10.13 6.32 -0.83
CA VAL A 40 -9.90 6.53 0.60
C VAL A 40 -10.47 7.90 0.97
N THR A 41 -11.19 7.95 2.09
CA THR A 41 -11.85 9.17 2.60
C THR A 41 -10.86 10.27 3.01
N GLU A 42 -9.73 9.91 3.62
CA GLU A 42 -8.65 10.82 4.02
C GLU A 42 -7.28 10.26 3.58
N PRO A 43 -6.76 10.69 2.42
CA PRO A 43 -5.54 10.12 1.85
C PRO A 43 -4.24 10.59 2.53
N ARG A 44 -4.30 11.61 3.39
CA ARG A 44 -3.12 12.06 4.15
C ARG A 44 -2.61 10.93 5.05
N GLY A 45 -1.29 10.75 5.12
CA GLY A 45 -0.65 9.63 5.85
C GLY A 45 -0.16 8.49 4.94
N GLY A 46 -0.49 8.53 3.63
CA GLY A 46 0.09 7.64 2.63
C GLY A 46 -0.29 6.17 2.85
N VAL A 47 0.71 5.27 2.83
CA VAL A 47 0.52 3.81 2.93
C VAL A 47 -0.19 3.38 4.24
N ARG A 48 -0.17 4.20 5.29
CA ARG A 48 -0.77 3.85 6.59
C ARG A 48 -2.29 3.97 6.61
N ASN A 49 -2.88 4.77 5.73
CA ASN A 49 -4.32 5.07 5.75
C ASN A 49 -5.07 4.51 4.53
N LEU A 50 -4.56 3.43 3.92
CA LEU A 50 -5.10 2.90 2.67
C LEU A 50 -6.37 2.07 2.85
N LYS A 51 -6.43 1.30 3.94
CA LYS A 51 -7.55 0.42 4.29
C LYS A 51 -7.41 -0.02 5.74
N GLU A 52 -8.51 -0.48 6.32
CA GLU A 52 -8.47 -1.20 7.59
C GLU A 52 -7.65 -2.50 7.42
N ALA A 53 -6.99 -2.92 8.49
CA ALA A 53 -6.23 -4.16 8.50
C ALA A 53 -7.18 -5.33 8.18
N LEU A 54 -6.92 -6.03 7.07
CA LEU A 54 -7.74 -7.18 6.65
C LEU A 54 -7.42 -8.45 7.44
N LEU A 55 -6.29 -8.47 8.14
CA LEU A 55 -5.83 -9.56 8.99
C LEU A 55 -5.31 -8.94 10.28
N GLU A 56 -5.67 -9.57 11.40
CA GLU A 56 -5.06 -9.25 12.69
C GLU A 56 -3.62 -9.77 12.69
N TYR A 57 -2.73 -9.00 13.29
CA TYR A 57 -1.32 -9.37 13.50
C TYR A 57 -1.08 -9.43 15.00
N ASP A 58 -0.78 -10.62 15.51
CA ASP A 58 -0.64 -10.86 16.95
C ASP A 58 0.69 -10.34 17.53
N GLY A 59 1.62 -9.89 16.68
CA GLY A 59 2.95 -9.43 17.09
C GLY A 59 3.90 -10.59 17.37
#